data_AF-A0A327KR88-F1
#
_entry.id   AF-A0A327KR88-F1
#
_cell.length_a   1.000
_cell.length_b   1.000
_cell.length_c   1.000
_cell.angle_alpha   90.00
_cell.angle_beta   90.00
_cell.angle_gamma   90.00
#
_symmetry.space_group_name_H-M   'P 1'
#
loop_
_entity.id
_entity.type
_entity.pdbx_description
1 polymer ?
#
loop_
_entity_poly.entity_id
_entity_poly.type
_entity_poly.pdbx_seq_one_letter_code
_entity_poly.pdbx_strand_id
1 'polypeptide(L)'
;PRPREAALLVSALGHALALAGFGAIIAAVPAPTAHAYAASTLVVLIYAALHAAIGIVLAAYGLWRSRAGYVSVARRLDLRIGSLWHAATAAIGLATLGLAFGLPWIAR
;
A
#
# COMPACT_ATOMS: atom_id res chain seq x y z
N PRO A 1 -14.09 9.80 17.28
CA PRO A 1 -14.32 8.88 16.13
C PRO A 1 -14.70 7.48 16.62
N ARG A 2 -15.61 6.78 15.92
CA ARG A 2 -15.87 5.36 16.23
C ARG A 2 -14.58 4.55 16.01
N PRO A 3 -14.31 3.45 16.73
CA PRO A 3 -13.05 2.68 16.62
C PRO A 3 -12.75 2.24 15.18
N ARG A 4 -13.78 1.88 14.41
CA ARG A 4 -13.66 1.58 12.98
C ARG A 4 -13.17 2.76 12.14
N GLU A 5 -13.67 3.97 12.41
CA GLU A 5 -13.26 5.17 11.66
C GLU A 5 -11.80 5.51 11.95
N ALA A 6 -11.36 5.33 13.21
CA ALA A 6 -9.96 5.46 13.56
C ALA A 6 -9.08 4.44 12.81
N ALA A 7 -9.50 3.18 12.73
CA ALA A 7 -8.78 2.16 11.96
C ALA A 7 -8.68 2.51 10.47
N LEU A 8 -9.77 2.99 9.86
CA LEU A 8 -9.77 3.43 8.46
C LEU A 8 -8.86 4.64 8.22
N LEU A 9 -8.83 5.60 9.15
CA LEU A 9 -7.91 6.74 9.08
C LEU A 9 -6.45 6.29 9.20
N VAL A 10 -6.15 5.38 10.13
CA VAL A 10 -4.80 4.79 10.27
C VAL A 10 -4.39 4.06 9.00
N SER A 11 -5.29 3.26 8.41
CA SER A 11 -5.02 2.59 7.12
C SER A 11 -4.76 3.60 6.00
N ALA A 12 -5.58 4.63 5.86
CA ALA A 12 -5.40 5.66 4.84
C ALA A 12 -4.06 6.40 5.00
N LEU A 13 -3.70 6.79 6.22
CA LEU A 13 -2.41 7.42 6.53
C LEU A 13 -1.23 6.49 6.25
N GLY A 14 -1.33 5.22 6.65
CA GLY A 14 -0.30 4.21 6.37
C GLY A 14 -0.07 4.03 4.88
N HIS A 15 -1.13 3.95 4.08
CA HIS A 15 -1.01 3.88 2.62
C HIS A 15 -0.45 5.17 2.01
N ALA A 16 -0.83 6.35 2.50
CA ALA A 16 -0.27 7.61 2.03
C ALA A 16 1.24 7.71 2.31
N LEU A 17 1.68 7.30 3.50
CA LEU A 17 3.10 7.22 3.86
C LEU A 17 3.85 6.21 2.98
N ALA A 18 3.27 5.03 2.77
CA ALA A 18 3.86 4.02 1.91
C ALA A 18 3.98 4.51 0.45
N LEU A 19 2.93 5.13 -0.09
CA LEU A 19 2.94 5.69 -1.44
C LEU A 19 4.02 6.77 -1.62
N ALA A 20 4.11 7.70 -0.66
CA ALA A 20 5.14 8.73 -0.66
C ALA A 20 6.55 8.13 -0.54
N GLY A 21 6.72 7.14 0.34
CA GLY A 21 7.99 6.43 0.53
C GLY A 21 8.43 5.68 -0.71
N PHE A 22 7.54 4.91 -1.35
CA PHE A 22 7.86 4.23 -2.61
C PHE A 22 8.17 5.23 -3.72
N GLY A 23 7.43 6.34 -3.82
CA GLY A 23 7.73 7.43 -4.76
C GLY A 23 9.14 8.00 -4.57
N ALA A 24 9.55 8.23 -3.32
CA ALA A 24 10.90 8.70 -3.00
C ALA A 24 11.98 7.67 -3.38
N ILE A 25 11.75 6.38 -3.14
CA ILE A 25 12.68 5.32 -3.51
C ILE A 25 12.79 5.21 -5.04
N ILE A 26 11.65 5.24 -5.76
CA ILE A 26 11.61 5.22 -7.23
C ILE A 26 12.46 6.34 -7.82
N ALA A 27 12.38 7.56 -7.26
CA ALA A 27 13.17 8.69 -7.72
C ALA A 27 14.70 8.50 -7.56
N ALA A 28 15.12 7.59 -6.67
CA ALA A 28 16.52 7.22 -6.46
C ALA A 28 16.97 5.99 -7.25
N VAL A 29 16.05 5.28 -7.95
CA VAL A 29 16.41 4.11 -8.76
C VAL A 29 17.20 4.57 -10.00
N PRO A 30 18.39 3.99 -10.28
CA PRO A 30 19.14 4.28 -11.50
C PRO A 30 18.34 4.00 -12.78
N ALA A 31 18.79 4.54 -13.91
CA ALA A 31 18.12 4.37 -15.19
C ALA A 31 17.74 2.90 -15.45
N PRO A 32 16.44 2.56 -15.56
CA PRO A 32 15.97 1.18 -15.60
C PRO A 32 16.38 0.45 -16.89
N THR A 33 16.80 1.18 -17.92
CA THR A 33 17.29 0.63 -19.19
C THR A 33 18.73 0.16 -19.13
N ALA A 34 19.49 0.51 -18.08
CA ALA A 34 20.91 0.17 -17.98
C ALA A 34 21.17 -1.25 -17.44
N HIS A 35 20.32 -1.74 -16.52
CA HIS A 35 20.54 -3.03 -15.87
C HIS A 35 19.21 -3.68 -15.43
N ALA A 36 19.10 -5.00 -15.60
CA ALA A 36 17.90 -5.76 -15.28
C ALA A 36 17.43 -5.61 -13.81
N TYR A 37 18.38 -5.50 -12.87
CA TYR A 37 18.08 -5.22 -11.46
C TYR A 37 17.36 -3.87 -11.27
N ALA A 38 17.79 -2.81 -11.95
CA ALA A 38 17.15 -1.49 -11.84
C ALA A 38 15.73 -1.52 -12.43
N ALA A 39 15.55 -2.14 -13.60
CA ALA A 39 14.22 -2.36 -14.20
C ALA A 39 13.28 -3.12 -13.26
N SER A 40 13.76 -4.24 -12.71
CA SER A 40 12.94 -5.12 -11.87
C SER A 40 12.57 -4.42 -10.56
N THR A 41 13.52 -3.75 -9.92
CA THR A 41 13.31 -2.94 -8.71
C THR A 41 12.28 -1.83 -8.96
N LEU A 42 12.37 -1.12 -10.08
CA LEU A 42 11.40 -0.09 -10.44
C LEU A 42 9.97 -0.66 -10.56
N VAL A 43 9.81 -1.78 -11.27
CA VAL A 43 8.48 -2.39 -11.49
C VAL A 43 7.85 -2.85 -10.18
N VAL A 44 8.60 -3.51 -9.28
CA VAL A 44 8.05 -3.96 -7.99
C VAL A 44 7.69 -2.78 -7.08
N LEU A 45 8.47 -1.70 -7.10
CA LEU A 45 8.15 -0.48 -6.35
C LEU A 45 6.88 0.20 -6.88
N ILE A 46 6.72 0.30 -8.21
CA ILE A 46 5.50 0.83 -8.83
C ILE A 46 4.28 -0.03 -8.45
N TYR A 47 4.43 -1.35 -8.47
CA TYR A 47 3.37 -2.27 -8.07
C TYR A 47 2.95 -2.08 -6.61
N ALA A 48 3.91 -1.95 -5.69
CA ALA A 48 3.63 -1.67 -4.29
C ALA A 48 2.97 -0.29 -4.08
N ALA A 49 3.43 0.73 -4.81
CA ALA A 49 2.84 2.06 -4.81
C ALA A 49 1.39 2.05 -5.31
N LEU A 50 1.09 1.30 -6.37
CA LEU A 50 -0.27 1.13 -6.89
C LEU A 50 -1.19 0.49 -5.84
N HIS A 51 -0.73 -0.56 -5.15
CA HIS A 51 -1.51 -1.19 -4.07
C HIS A 51 -1.80 -0.24 -2.91
N ALA A 52 -0.83 0.59 -2.55
CA ALA A 52 -1.02 1.63 -1.55
C ALA A 52 -2.07 2.65 -2.01
N ALA A 53 -1.98 3.13 -3.26
CA ALA A 53 -2.96 4.08 -3.82
C ALA A 53 -4.40 3.52 -3.80
N ILE A 54 -4.58 2.26 -4.20
CA ILE A 54 -5.88 1.57 -4.10
C ILE A 54 -6.32 1.44 -2.64
N GLY A 55 -5.38 1.14 -1.73
CA GLY A 55 -5.62 1.10 -0.29
C GLY A 55 -6.18 2.40 0.28
N ILE A 56 -5.68 3.56 -0.17
CA ILE A 56 -6.21 4.88 0.19
C ILE A 56 -7.67 5.01 -0.25
N VAL A 57 -7.98 4.64 -1.51
CA VAL A 57 -9.34 4.72 -2.05
C VAL A 57 -10.31 3.85 -1.26
N LEU A 58 -9.93 2.60 -0.96
CA LEU A 58 -10.75 1.68 -0.18
C LEU A 58 -11.00 2.20 1.25
N ALA A 59 -9.97 2.75 1.91
CA ALA A 59 -10.09 3.31 3.24
C ALA A 59 -10.97 4.58 3.27
N ALA A 60 -10.80 5.47 2.29
CA ALA A 60 -11.62 6.67 2.14
C ALA A 60 -13.09 6.34 1.86
N TYR A 61 -13.34 5.39 0.95
CA TYR A 61 -14.69 4.90 0.66
C TYR A 61 -15.34 4.28 1.90
N GLY A 62 -14.62 3.43 2.65
CA GLY A 62 -15.09 2.86 3.89
C GLY A 62 -15.41 3.91 4.96
N LEU A 63 -14.60 4.98 5.04
CA LEU A 63 -14.82 6.09 5.97
C LEU A 63 -16.08 6.86 5.62
N TRP A 64 -16.28 7.19 4.34
CA TRP A 64 -17.50 7.82 3.84
C TRP A 64 -18.74 6.98 4.14
N ARG A 65 -18.71 5.67 3.81
CA ARG A 65 -19.81 4.73 4.11
C ARG A 65 -20.13 4.65 5.59
N SER A 66 -19.09 4.62 6.45
CA SER A 66 -19.26 4.57 7.91
C SER A 66 -19.92 5.83 8.44
N ARG A 67 -19.51 7.01 7.97
CA ARG A 67 -20.08 8.30 8.40
C ARG A 67 -21.50 8.52 7.89
N ALA A 68 -21.82 8.04 6.69
CA ALA A 68 -23.16 8.09 6.11
C ALA A 68 -24.15 7.07 6.72
N GLY A 69 -23.71 6.22 7.66
CA GLY A 69 -24.58 5.25 8.33
C GLY A 69 -24.94 4.02 7.50
N TYR A 70 -24.27 3.79 6.37
CA TYR A 70 -24.58 2.67 5.48
C TYR A 70 -23.99 1.33 5.89
N VAL A 71 -23.13 1.32 6.91
CA VAL A 71 -22.44 0.14 7.44
C VAL A 71 -23.23 -0.48 8.58
N SER A 72 -23.54 -1.76 8.47
CA SER A 72 -24.13 -2.59 9.54
C SER A 72 -23.44 -3.96 9.61
N VAL A 73 -23.77 -4.78 10.60
CA VAL A 73 -23.21 -6.15 10.71
C VAL A 73 -23.51 -6.99 9.46
N ALA A 74 -24.70 -6.82 8.86
CA ALA A 74 -25.09 -7.49 7.62
C ALA A 74 -24.50 -6.83 6.35
N ARG A 75 -24.19 -5.52 6.39
CA ARG A 75 -23.68 -4.75 5.23
C ARG A 75 -22.28 -4.21 5.50
N ARG A 76 -21.30 -5.12 5.58
CA ARG A 76 -19.87 -4.80 5.81
C ARG A 76 -18.89 -5.56 4.92
N LEU A 77 -19.38 -6.18 3.84
CA LEU A 77 -18.56 -7.01 2.95
C LEU A 77 -17.43 -6.19 2.32
N ASP A 78 -17.75 -4.97 1.87
CA ASP A 78 -16.81 -3.96 1.38
C ASP A 78 -15.67 -3.69 2.37
N LEU A 79 -15.99 -3.48 3.65
CA LEU A 79 -14.98 -3.25 4.69
C LEU A 79 -14.13 -4.49 4.97
N ARG A 80 -14.71 -5.70 4.87
CA ARG A 80 -13.97 -6.96 5.03
C ARG A 80 -12.98 -7.17 3.88
N ILE A 81 -13.41 -6.90 2.65
CA ILE A 81 -12.54 -6.93 1.47
C ILE A 81 -11.42 -5.89 1.62
N GLY A 82 -11.76 -4.66 2.04
CA GLY A 82 -10.77 -3.61 2.33
C GLY A 82 -9.74 -4.05 3.38
N SER A 83 -10.17 -4.68 4.47
CA SER A 83 -9.26 -5.20 5.50
C SER A 83 -8.29 -6.24 4.95
N LEU A 84 -8.75 -7.16 4.09
CA LEU A 84 -7.88 -8.15 3.45
C LEU A 84 -6.88 -7.47 2.51
N TRP A 85 -7.34 -6.48 1.73
CA TRP A 85 -6.48 -5.69 0.86
C TRP A 85 -5.39 -4.96 1.65
N HIS A 86 -5.73 -4.32 2.78
CA HIS A 86 -4.78 -3.60 3.60
C HIS A 86 -3.70 -4.52 4.17
N ALA A 87 -4.07 -5.70 4.67
CA ALA A 87 -3.13 -6.69 5.19
C ALA A 87 -2.21 -7.22 4.08
N ALA A 88 -2.76 -7.58 2.92
CA ALA A 88 -1.98 -8.04 1.78
C ALA A 88 -1.03 -6.94 1.26
N THR A 89 -1.50 -5.70 1.18
CA THR A 89 -0.67 -4.55 0.76
C THR A 89 0.48 -4.31 1.73
N ALA A 90 0.27 -4.45 3.04
CA ALA A 90 1.34 -4.34 4.02
C ALA A 90 2.41 -5.43 3.81
N ALA A 91 1.99 -6.68 3.58
CA ALA A 91 2.92 -7.78 3.28
C ALA A 91 3.69 -7.56 1.97
N ILE A 92 3.00 -7.12 0.90
CA ILE A 92 3.64 -6.79 -0.39
C ILE A 92 4.63 -5.64 -0.22
N GLY A 93 4.28 -4.60 0.53
CA GLY A 93 5.17 -3.46 0.78
C GLY A 93 6.44 -3.89 1.52
N LEU A 94 6.31 -4.69 2.58
CA LEU A 94 7.47 -5.23 3.31
C LEU A 94 8.35 -6.12 2.42
N ALA A 95 7.75 -7.01 1.64
CA ALA A 95 8.48 -7.85 0.70
C ALA A 95 9.21 -7.01 -0.37
N THR A 96 8.56 -5.96 -0.87
CA THR A 96 9.15 -5.04 -1.86
C THR A 96 10.36 -4.31 -1.29
N LEU A 97 10.27 -3.78 -0.07
CA LEU A 97 11.40 -3.16 0.61
C LEU A 97 12.53 -4.17 0.86
N GLY A 98 12.19 -5.38 1.29
CA GLY A 98 13.16 -6.47 1.47
C GLY A 98 13.90 -6.82 0.19
N LEU A 99 13.20 -6.90 -0.95
CA LEU A 99 13.83 -7.14 -2.24
C LEU A 99 14.70 -5.95 -2.68
N ALA A 100 14.16 -4.73 -2.63
CA ALA A 100 14.86 -3.53 -3.08
C ALA A 100 16.15 -3.29 -2.28
N PHE A 101 16.12 -3.44 -0.97
CA PHE A 101 17.27 -3.15 -0.11
C PHE A 101 18.10 -4.38 0.28
N GLY A 102 17.53 -5.59 0.22
CA GLY A 102 18.21 -6.83 0.62
C GLY A 102 18.97 -7.52 -0.51
N LEU A 103 18.46 -7.51 -1.74
CA LEU A 103 19.15 -8.14 -2.89
C LEU A 103 20.59 -7.65 -3.10
N PRO A 104 20.90 -6.34 -2.96
CA PRO A 104 22.27 -5.84 -3.06
C PRO A 104 23.25 -6.36 -2.01
N TRP A 105 22.78 -7.03 -0.95
CA TRP A 105 23.66 -7.64 0.06
C TRP A 105 24.03 -9.07 -0.29
N ILE A 106 23.12 -9.79 -0.95
CA ILE A 106 23.30 -11.20 -1.32
C ILE A 106 24.10 -11.32 -2.62
N ALA A 107 23.98 -10.32 -3.51
CA ALA A 107 24.65 -10.30 -4.81
C ALA A 107 26.08 -9.69 -4.77
N ARG A 108 26.65 -9.47 -3.60
CA ARG A 108 28.07 -9.08 -3.42
C ARG A 108 28.93 -10.33 -3.30
#